data_AF-A0A1H3D8J9-F1
#
_entry.id   AF-A0A1H3D8J9-F1
#
_cell.length_a   1.000
_cell.length_b   1.000
_cell.length_c   1.000
_cell.angle_alpha   90.00
_cell.angle_beta   90.00
_cell.angle_gamma   90.00
#
_symmetry.space_group_name_H-M   'P 1'
#
loop_
_entity.id
_entity.type
_entity.pdbx_description
1 polymer ?
#
loop_
_entity_poly.entity_id
_entity_poly.type
_entity_poly.pdbx_seq_one_letter_code
_entity_poly.pdbx_strand_id
1 'polypeptide(L)'
;MTVFGAAGIPFAALVMNFVVLTAALSSANTNLYLCTRMLHSLAGHGYAPRWTAKLSKGGVPRNALLLSAAGLLVATALSAAQGNAAYLVLFGLSIFGALAVWILILVTHLAFRRTRAAAGLPLPKVRLRGAPVTAIAAILFLAAVLVSTAFIDDLAVAWWAGVPFFIVLSAIYFAVGRKSRRGSSAHPERR
;
A
#
# COMPACT_ATOMS: atom_id res chain seq x y z
N MET A 1 7.71 15.18 24.57
CA MET A 1 7.36 15.81 25.87
C MET A 1 5.93 15.46 26.22
N THR A 2 5.70 15.17 27.49
CA THR A 2 4.59 14.40 28.05
C THR A 2 3.32 15.23 28.26
N VAL A 3 2.32 15.07 27.38
CA VAL A 3 0.94 15.56 27.67
C VAL A 3 0.44 15.02 29.01
N PHE A 4 0.83 13.79 29.38
CA PHE A 4 0.44 13.15 30.64
C PHE A 4 1.30 13.51 31.86
N GLY A 5 2.47 14.14 31.67
CA GLY A 5 3.29 14.64 32.76
C GLY A 5 2.73 15.94 33.37
N ALA A 6 2.03 16.74 32.55
CA ALA A 6 1.38 17.98 32.98
C ALA A 6 0.10 17.75 33.80
N ALA A 7 -0.49 16.54 33.75
CA ALA A 7 -1.73 16.19 34.45
C ALA A 7 -1.53 15.72 35.90
N GLY A 8 -0.29 15.64 36.39
CA GLY A 8 0.00 15.38 37.82
C GLY A 8 -0.31 13.96 38.34
N ILE A 9 -0.64 13.01 37.47
CA ILE A 9 -0.94 11.62 37.87
C ILE A 9 0.32 10.75 37.71
N PRO A 10 1.03 10.38 38.80
CA PRO A 10 2.07 9.37 38.71
C PRO A 10 1.48 8.07 38.13
N PHE A 11 2.23 7.34 37.31
CA PHE A 11 1.82 6.13 36.55
C PHE A 11 1.00 6.32 35.24
N ALA A 12 0.33 7.44 34.99
CA ALA A 12 -0.51 7.61 33.78
C ALA A 12 0.30 7.51 32.47
N ALA A 13 1.52 8.07 32.47
CA ALA A 13 2.43 7.98 31.31
C ALA A 13 2.84 6.53 30.99
N LEU A 14 3.03 5.68 32.01
CA LEU A 14 3.43 4.28 31.81
C LEU A 14 2.30 3.47 31.20
N VAL A 15 1.07 3.64 31.71
CA VAL A 15 -0.13 2.97 31.18
C VAL A 15 -0.38 3.41 29.73
N MET A 16 -0.28 4.70 29.43
CA MET A 16 -0.45 5.20 28.06
C MET A 16 0.62 4.65 27.12
N ASN A 17 1.89 4.61 27.53
CA ASN A 17 2.94 4.00 26.72
C ASN A 17 2.69 2.50 26.47
N PHE A 18 2.23 1.76 27.49
CA PHE A 18 1.89 0.34 27.33
C PHE A 18 0.76 0.12 26.32
N VAL A 19 -0.31 0.93 26.39
CA VAL A 19 -1.44 0.88 25.45
C VAL A 19 -0.98 1.23 24.04
N VAL A 20 -0.19 2.28 23.86
CA VAL A 20 0.33 2.71 22.55
C VAL A 20 1.22 1.64 21.93
N LEU A 21 2.13 1.05 22.70
CA LEU A 21 3.01 -0.02 22.22
C LEU A 21 2.21 -1.27 21.83
N THR A 22 1.22 -1.67 22.64
CA THR A 22 0.37 -2.83 22.34
C THR A 22 -0.48 -2.58 21.09
N ALA A 23 -1.06 -1.39 20.95
CA ALA A 23 -1.81 -1.00 19.76
C ALA A 23 -0.92 -0.99 18.50
N ALA A 24 0.28 -0.41 18.59
CA ALA A 24 1.24 -0.38 17.50
C ALA A 24 1.66 -1.79 17.07
N LEU A 25 1.93 -2.70 18.02
CA LEU A 25 2.26 -4.10 17.74
C LEU A 25 1.10 -4.83 17.05
N SER A 26 -0.15 -4.59 17.49
CA SER A 26 -1.34 -5.18 16.87
C SER A 26 -1.56 -4.70 15.43
N SER A 27 -1.43 -3.39 15.19
CA SER A 27 -1.49 -2.80 13.85
C SER A 27 -0.37 -3.32 12.95
N ALA A 28 0.85 -3.46 13.47
CA ALA A 28 1.99 -3.98 12.72
C ALA A 28 1.80 -5.45 12.32
N ASN A 29 1.31 -6.32 13.22
CA ASN A 29 1.02 -7.72 12.89
C ASN A 29 -0.06 -7.84 11.81
N THR A 30 -1.12 -7.04 11.91
CA THR A 30 -2.20 -7.00 10.91
C THR A 30 -1.66 -6.54 9.56
N ASN A 31 -0.86 -5.46 9.53
CA ASN A 31 -0.31 -4.93 8.29
C ASN A 31 0.63 -5.94 7.60
N LEU A 32 1.50 -6.61 8.37
CA LEU A 32 2.39 -7.64 7.85
C LEU A 32 1.62 -8.82 7.23
N TYR A 33 0.56 -9.27 7.91
CA TYR A 33 -0.32 -10.33 7.41
C TYR A 33 -1.04 -9.93 6.12
N LEU A 34 -1.56 -8.69 6.05
CA LEU A 34 -2.19 -8.15 4.85
C LEU A 34 -1.21 -8.08 3.67
N CYS A 35 -0.01 -7.53 3.88
CA CYS A 35 1.03 -7.48 2.84
C CYS A 35 1.40 -8.88 2.33
N THR A 36 1.57 -9.83 3.25
CA THR A 36 1.88 -11.23 2.95
C THR A 36 0.81 -11.85 2.04
N ARG A 37 -0.47 -11.65 2.35
CA ARG A 37 -1.59 -12.19 1.56
C ARG A 37 -1.79 -11.46 0.23
N MET A 38 -1.61 -10.14 0.20
CA MET A 38 -1.66 -9.37 -1.05
C MET A 38 -0.54 -9.80 -2.00
N LEU A 39 0.70 -9.96 -1.48
CA LEU A 39 1.83 -10.45 -2.24
C LEU A 39 1.60 -11.86 -2.77
N HIS A 40 1.03 -12.74 -1.94
CA HIS A 40 0.66 -14.08 -2.36
C HIS A 40 -0.41 -14.10 -3.46
N SER A 41 -1.45 -13.26 -3.34
CA SER A 41 -2.49 -13.11 -4.36
C SER A 41 -1.91 -12.62 -5.70
N LEU A 42 -1.03 -11.61 -5.65
CA LEU A 42 -0.30 -11.11 -6.81
C LEU A 42 0.57 -12.20 -7.46
N ALA A 43 1.21 -13.04 -6.66
CA ALA A 43 2.03 -14.15 -7.16
C ALA A 43 1.19 -15.23 -7.84
N GLY A 44 -0.01 -15.52 -7.30
CA GLY A 44 -0.99 -16.41 -7.93
C GLY A 44 -1.46 -15.91 -9.29
N HIS A 45 -1.56 -14.58 -9.48
CA HIS A 45 -1.93 -13.95 -10.75
C HIS A 45 -0.72 -13.68 -11.67
N GLY A 46 0.47 -14.14 -11.30
CA GLY A 46 1.71 -13.98 -12.08
C GLY A 46 2.33 -12.57 -12.03
N TYR A 47 1.82 -11.67 -11.19
CA TYR A 47 2.34 -10.31 -10.99
C TYR A 47 3.47 -10.21 -9.95
N ALA A 48 3.73 -11.28 -9.20
CA ALA A 48 4.84 -11.37 -8.26
C ALA A 48 5.61 -12.70 -8.45
N PRO A 49 6.82 -12.82 -7.89
CA PRO A 49 7.68 -13.97 -8.15
C PRO A 49 7.01 -15.29 -7.74
N ARG A 50 7.02 -16.31 -8.62
CA ARG A 50 6.27 -17.58 -8.42
C ARG A 50 6.55 -18.30 -7.09
N TRP A 51 7.69 -18.04 -6.47
CA TRP A 51 8.10 -18.63 -5.21
C TRP A 51 7.34 -18.07 -3.99
N THR A 52 6.78 -16.87 -4.07
CA THR A 52 5.88 -16.31 -3.04
C THR A 52 4.43 -16.81 -3.16
N ALA A 53 4.09 -17.49 -4.26
CA ALA A 53 2.80 -18.14 -4.48
C ALA A 53 2.66 -19.51 -3.80
N LYS A 54 3.72 -20.04 -3.17
CA LYS A 54 3.67 -21.35 -2.50
C LYS A 54 3.06 -21.22 -1.10
N LEU A 55 2.05 -22.04 -0.79
CA LEU A 55 1.52 -22.19 0.57
C LEU A 55 2.30 -23.25 1.34
N SER A 56 2.45 -23.04 2.65
CA SER A 56 2.90 -24.07 3.59
C SER A 56 1.76 -25.01 3.99
N LYS A 57 2.07 -26.14 4.65
CA LYS A 57 1.09 -27.11 5.17
C LYS A 57 0.06 -26.49 6.12
N GLY A 58 0.40 -25.39 6.79
CA GLY A 58 -0.50 -24.64 7.68
C GLY A 58 -1.32 -23.54 7.01
N GLY A 59 -1.42 -23.51 5.67
CA GLY A 59 -2.23 -22.52 4.94
C GLY A 59 -1.63 -21.10 4.88
N VAL A 60 -0.42 -20.90 5.40
CA VAL A 60 0.27 -19.60 5.39
C VAL A 60 1.36 -19.57 4.30
N PRO A 61 1.42 -18.52 3.46
CA PRO A 61 2.46 -18.38 2.44
C PRO A 61 3.78 -17.90 3.08
N ARG A 62 4.54 -18.86 3.64
CA ARG A 62 5.77 -18.61 4.42
C ARG A 62 6.82 -17.78 3.66
N ASN A 63 6.94 -17.99 2.35
CA ASN A 63 7.91 -17.26 1.53
C ASN A 63 7.53 -15.77 1.37
N ALA A 64 6.23 -15.48 1.20
CA ALA A 64 5.74 -14.11 1.17
C ALA A 64 5.93 -13.44 2.54
N LEU A 65 5.66 -14.16 3.63
CA LEU A 65 5.85 -13.67 4.99
C LEU A 65 7.31 -13.33 5.29
N LEU A 66 8.24 -14.24 4.97
CA LEU A 66 9.67 -14.02 5.15
C LEU A 66 10.16 -12.81 4.34
N LEU A 67 9.68 -12.65 3.10
CA LEU A 67 10.04 -11.50 2.28
C LEU A 67 9.53 -10.18 2.87
N SER A 68 8.26 -10.14 3.32
CA SER A 68 7.69 -8.95 3.95
C SER A 68 8.39 -8.62 5.28
N ALA A 69 8.71 -9.62 6.09
CA ALA A 69 9.46 -9.45 7.34
C ALA A 69 10.90 -8.97 7.08
N ALA A 70 11.59 -9.52 6.08
CA ALA A 70 12.91 -9.07 5.68
C ALA A 70 12.90 -7.60 5.22
N GLY A 71 11.89 -7.19 4.44
CA GLY A 71 11.71 -5.80 4.04
C GLY A 71 11.53 -4.86 5.24
N LEU A 72 10.74 -5.27 6.24
CA LEU A 72 10.57 -4.51 7.47
C LEU A 72 11.87 -4.40 8.28
N LEU A 73 12.63 -5.50 8.39
CA LEU A 73 13.94 -5.50 9.06
C LEU A 73 14.93 -4.58 8.38
N VAL A 74 15.02 -4.61 7.04
CA VAL A 74 15.89 -3.72 6.27
C VAL A 74 15.48 -2.26 6.45
N ALA A 75 14.19 -1.95 6.37
CA ALA A 75 13.69 -0.59 6.58
C ALA A 75 14.02 -0.08 7.99
N THR A 76 13.84 -0.94 9.01
CA THR A 76 14.10 -0.59 10.41
C THR A 76 15.60 -0.42 10.66
N ALA A 77 16.44 -1.31 10.13
CA ALA A 77 17.89 -1.21 10.22
C ALA A 77 18.42 0.06 9.52
N LEU A 78 17.89 0.38 8.34
CA LEU A 78 18.25 1.60 7.61
C LEU A 78 17.87 2.86 8.40
N SER A 79 16.65 2.88 8.96
CA SER A 79 16.19 3.98 9.81
C SER A 79 17.02 4.11 11.09
N ALA A 80 17.49 3.00 11.67
CA ALA A 80 18.34 3.00 12.86
C ALA A 80 19.77 3.47 12.56
N ALA A 81 20.33 3.14 11.39
CA ALA A 81 21.71 3.46 11.02
C ALA A 81 21.91 4.92 10.58
N GLN A 82 20.96 5.48 9.82
CA GLN A 82 21.05 6.86 9.27
C GLN A 82 20.21 7.89 10.05
N GLY A 83 19.51 7.47 11.11
CA GLY A 83 18.72 8.36 11.95
C GLY A 83 17.64 9.11 11.17
N ASN A 84 17.62 10.44 11.31
CA ASN A 84 16.53 11.29 10.80
C ASN A 84 16.39 11.25 9.26
N ALA A 85 17.49 11.16 8.52
CA ALA A 85 17.47 11.22 7.06
C ALA A 85 16.75 10.01 6.44
N ALA A 86 17.11 8.79 6.85
CA ALA A 86 16.45 7.57 6.37
C ALA A 86 14.98 7.49 6.81
N TYR A 87 14.67 7.96 8.02
CA TYR A 87 13.30 8.05 8.50
C TYR A 87 12.44 8.96 7.59
N LEU A 88 12.92 10.17 7.28
CA LEU A 88 12.20 11.12 6.41
C LEU A 88 11.99 10.56 5.00
N VAL A 89 12.98 9.86 4.44
CA VAL A 89 12.85 9.18 3.13
C VAL A 89 11.77 8.10 3.17
N LEU A 90 11.80 7.20 4.15
CA LEU A 90 10.84 6.10 4.28
C LEU A 90 9.43 6.62 4.57
N PHE A 91 9.31 7.64 5.41
CA PHE A 91 8.06 8.31 5.73
C PHE A 91 7.47 9.01 4.51
N GLY A 92 8.28 9.78 3.78
CA GLY A 92 7.89 10.44 2.54
C GLY A 92 7.40 9.43 1.49
N LEU A 93 8.15 8.35 1.27
CA LEU A 93 7.76 7.28 0.36
C LEU A 93 6.42 6.63 0.76
N SER A 94 6.19 6.46 2.07
CA SER A 94 4.95 5.89 2.60
C SER A 94 3.74 6.79 2.35
N ILE A 95 3.85 8.09 2.62
CA ILE A 95 2.78 9.07 2.34
C ILE A 95 2.49 9.13 0.85
N PHE A 96 3.54 9.24 0.02
CA PHE A 96 3.41 9.29 -1.43
C PHE A 96 2.68 8.04 -1.95
N GLY A 97 3.12 6.86 -1.51
CA GLY A 97 2.48 5.58 -1.86
C GLY A 97 1.03 5.50 -1.40
N ALA A 98 0.72 5.91 -0.17
CA ALA A 98 -0.64 5.88 0.37
C ALA A 98 -1.60 6.77 -0.43
N LEU A 99 -1.20 8.01 -0.74
CA LEU A 99 -2.00 8.93 -1.55
C LEU A 99 -2.20 8.39 -2.97
N ALA A 100 -1.14 7.87 -3.60
CA ALA A 100 -1.23 7.28 -4.92
C ALA A 100 -2.15 6.05 -4.95
N VAL A 101 -2.12 5.20 -3.93
CA VAL A 101 -3.03 4.05 -3.79
C VAL A 101 -4.48 4.52 -3.66
N TRP A 102 -4.77 5.55 -2.87
CA TRP A 102 -6.13 6.08 -2.76
C TRP A 102 -6.63 6.68 -4.07
N ILE A 103 -5.80 7.44 -4.79
CA ILE A 103 -6.14 7.93 -6.12
C ILE A 103 -6.44 6.76 -7.05
N LEU A 104 -5.60 5.72 -7.06
CA LEU A 104 -5.78 4.53 -7.88
C LEU A 104 -7.07 3.77 -7.53
N ILE A 105 -7.42 3.66 -6.25
CA ILE A 105 -8.68 3.04 -5.80
C ILE A 105 -9.88 3.83 -6.35
N LEU A 106 -9.87 5.15 -6.24
CA LEU A 106 -10.95 6.00 -6.74
C LEU A 106 -11.07 5.95 -8.28
N VAL A 107 -9.94 5.97 -8.98
CA VAL A 107 -9.90 5.83 -10.45
C VAL A 107 -10.44 4.47 -10.87
N THR A 108 -10.01 3.38 -10.20
CA THR A 108 -10.51 2.02 -10.46
C THR A 108 -12.00 1.91 -10.18
N HIS A 109 -12.49 2.56 -9.11
CA HIS A 109 -13.92 2.62 -8.79
C HIS A 109 -14.71 3.31 -9.92
N LEU A 110 -14.20 4.42 -10.46
CA LEU A 110 -14.84 5.13 -11.58
C LEU A 110 -14.79 4.31 -12.87
N ALA A 111 -13.65 3.67 -13.16
CA ALA A 111 -13.48 2.79 -14.32
C ALA A 111 -14.43 1.59 -14.25
N PHE A 112 -14.56 0.95 -13.08
CA PHE A 112 -15.49 -0.15 -12.86
C PHE A 112 -16.94 0.24 -13.16
N ARG A 113 -17.37 1.45 -12.74
CA ARG A 113 -18.70 1.97 -13.10
C ARG A 113 -18.86 2.15 -14.60
N ARG A 114 -17.86 2.73 -15.28
CA ARG A 114 -17.87 2.92 -16.75
C ARG A 114 -17.92 1.59 -17.48
N THR A 115 -17.07 0.62 -17.12
CA THR A 115 -17.02 -0.71 -17.74
C THR A 115 -18.32 -1.49 -17.52
N ARG A 116 -18.92 -1.41 -16.32
CA ARG A 116 -20.22 -2.05 -16.07
C ARG A 116 -21.37 -1.43 -16.85
N ALA A 117 -21.40 -0.10 -16.95
CA ALA A 117 -22.38 0.60 -17.76
C ALA A 117 -22.24 0.24 -19.24
N ALA A 118 -21.00 0.17 -19.75
CA ALA A 118 -20.71 -0.26 -21.12
C ALA A 118 -21.09 -1.73 -21.38
N ALA A 119 -21.01 -2.60 -20.36
CA ALA A 119 -21.41 -4.01 -20.44
C ALA A 119 -22.93 -4.25 -20.26
N GLY A 120 -23.75 -3.20 -20.14
CA GLY A 120 -25.21 -3.32 -19.95
C GLY A 120 -25.62 -3.95 -18.62
N LEU A 121 -24.69 -4.09 -17.66
CA LEU A 121 -24.97 -4.71 -16.37
C LEU A 121 -25.65 -3.69 -15.42
N PRO A 122 -26.60 -4.13 -14.58
CA PRO A 122 -27.24 -3.26 -13.61
C PRO A 122 -26.19 -2.64 -12.67
N LEU A 123 -26.32 -1.32 -12.45
CA LEU A 123 -25.44 -0.59 -11.54
C LEU A 123 -25.53 -1.21 -10.12
N PRO A 124 -24.43 -1.25 -9.36
CA PRO A 124 -24.43 -1.78 -7.99
C PRO A 124 -25.50 -1.12 -7.12
N LYS A 125 -26.18 -1.92 -6.28
CA LYS A 125 -27.20 -1.45 -5.33
C LYS A 125 -26.66 -0.41 -4.34
N VAL A 126 -25.38 -0.50 -4.01
CA VAL A 126 -24.67 0.49 -3.19
C VAL A 126 -24.24 1.66 -4.07
N ARG A 127 -24.94 2.78 -3.92
CA ARG A 127 -24.62 4.05 -4.60
C ARG A 127 -24.04 5.01 -3.58
N LEU A 128 -22.87 5.58 -3.86
CA LEU A 128 -22.47 6.82 -3.19
C LEU A 128 -23.50 7.89 -3.61
N ARG A 129 -24.14 8.55 -2.63
CA ARG A 129 -24.95 9.75 -2.90
C ARG A 129 -24.01 10.78 -3.54
N GLY A 130 -24.31 11.21 -4.76
CA GLY A 130 -23.46 12.15 -5.52
C GLY A 130 -22.35 11.53 -6.38
N ALA A 131 -22.26 10.21 -6.52
CA ALA A 131 -21.33 9.59 -7.49
C ALA A 131 -21.82 9.81 -8.93
N PRO A 132 -20.97 10.27 -9.87
CA PRO A 132 -19.49 10.22 -9.83
C PRO A 132 -18.77 11.51 -9.38
N VAL A 133 -19.49 12.60 -9.11
CA VAL A 133 -18.89 13.92 -8.84
C VAL A 133 -18.03 13.89 -7.57
N THR A 134 -18.51 13.24 -6.51
CA THR A 134 -17.79 13.12 -5.23
C THR A 134 -16.46 12.37 -5.36
N ALA A 135 -16.41 11.34 -6.21
CA ALA A 135 -15.17 10.59 -6.46
C ALA A 135 -14.16 11.42 -7.24
N ILE A 136 -14.61 12.22 -8.22
CA ILE A 136 -13.74 13.12 -8.98
C ILE A 136 -13.20 14.23 -8.08
N ALA A 137 -14.06 14.85 -7.27
CA ALA A 137 -13.65 15.87 -6.30
C ALA A 137 -12.61 15.31 -5.31
N ALA A 138 -12.81 14.08 -4.81
CA ALA A 138 -11.84 13.41 -3.93
C ALA A 138 -10.51 13.12 -4.63
N ILE A 139 -10.52 12.69 -5.90
CA ILE A 139 -9.28 12.50 -6.68
C ILE A 139 -8.53 13.82 -6.82
N LEU A 140 -9.23 14.91 -7.20
CA LEU A 140 -8.62 16.23 -7.36
C LEU A 140 -8.05 16.74 -6.04
N PHE A 141 -8.77 16.55 -4.93
CA PHE A 141 -8.30 16.91 -3.60
C PHE A 141 -7.05 16.13 -3.21
N LEU A 142 -7.03 14.81 -3.37
CA LEU A 142 -5.86 13.98 -3.06
C LEU A 142 -4.68 14.31 -3.97
N ALA A 143 -4.91 14.60 -5.24
CA ALA A 143 -3.88 15.04 -6.16
C ALA A 143 -3.30 16.40 -5.75
N ALA A 144 -4.15 17.35 -5.33
CA ALA A 144 -3.72 18.63 -4.80
C ALA A 144 -2.87 18.45 -3.54
N VAL A 145 -3.30 17.61 -2.58
CA VAL A 145 -2.52 17.27 -1.38
C VAL A 145 -1.16 16.66 -1.75
N LEU A 146 -1.14 15.72 -2.72
CA LEU A 146 0.10 15.11 -3.19
C LEU A 146 1.05 16.12 -3.82
N VAL A 147 0.54 17.08 -4.59
CA VAL A 147 1.34 18.17 -5.16
C VAL A 147 1.82 19.12 -4.07
N SER A 148 0.99 19.43 -3.07
CA SER A 148 1.38 20.24 -1.92
C SER A 148 2.55 19.65 -1.13
N THR A 149 2.73 18.33 -1.10
CA THR A 149 3.88 17.72 -0.42
C THR A 149 5.23 18.06 -1.07
N ALA A 150 5.25 18.48 -2.33
CA ALA A 150 6.48 18.94 -3.00
C ALA A 150 6.98 20.29 -2.47
N PHE A 151 6.10 21.09 -1.84
CA PHE A 151 6.42 22.44 -1.37
C PHE A 151 6.77 22.48 0.13
N ILE A 152 6.85 21.32 0.78
CA ILE A 152 7.20 21.18 2.20
C ILE A 152 8.57 20.52 2.25
N ASP A 153 9.61 21.20 2.74
CA ASP A 153 11.00 20.73 2.65
C ASP A 153 11.21 19.30 3.19
N ASP A 154 10.61 18.97 4.33
CA ASP A 154 10.69 17.63 4.94
C ASP A 154 9.98 16.54 4.12
N LEU A 155 8.95 16.91 3.36
CA LEU A 155 8.15 16.00 2.53
C LEU A 155 8.53 16.06 1.05
N ALA A 156 9.33 17.03 0.61
CA ALA A 156 9.81 17.15 -0.76
C ALA A 156 10.70 15.95 -1.14
N VAL A 157 11.37 15.36 -0.14
CA VAL A 157 12.09 14.08 -0.27
C VAL A 157 11.19 12.96 -0.79
N ALA A 158 9.88 13.00 -0.50
CA ALA A 158 8.91 12.04 -1.01
C ALA A 158 8.79 12.07 -2.54
N TRP A 159 9.00 13.22 -3.18
CA TRP A 159 8.97 13.33 -4.64
C TRP A 159 10.24 12.75 -5.26
N TRP A 160 11.40 13.08 -4.68
CA TRP A 160 12.69 12.53 -5.12
C TRP A 160 12.80 11.02 -4.94
N ALA A 161 12.24 10.46 -3.87
CA ALA A 161 12.23 9.01 -3.62
C ALA A 161 11.04 8.31 -4.30
N GLY A 162 9.85 8.92 -4.26
CA GLY A 162 8.59 8.33 -4.68
C GLY A 162 8.41 8.25 -6.19
N VAL A 163 8.84 9.27 -6.95
CA VAL A 163 8.71 9.27 -8.41
C VAL A 163 9.57 8.17 -9.05
N PRO A 164 10.87 8.03 -8.73
CA PRO A 164 11.67 6.91 -9.24
C PRO A 164 11.11 5.55 -8.81
N PHE A 165 10.64 5.43 -7.57
CA PHE A 165 10.02 4.19 -7.08
C PHE A 165 8.78 3.81 -7.90
N PHE A 166 7.91 4.77 -8.22
CA PHE A 166 6.74 4.53 -9.06
C PHE A 166 7.10 4.20 -10.51
N ILE A 167 8.15 4.82 -11.06
CA ILE A 167 8.66 4.48 -12.40
C ILE A 167 9.17 3.04 -12.41
N VAL A 168 9.96 2.63 -11.42
CA VAL A 168 10.44 1.25 -11.28
C VAL A 168 9.27 0.29 -11.13
N LEU A 169 8.29 0.60 -10.27
CA LEU A 169 7.11 -0.23 -10.07
C LEU A 169 6.29 -0.39 -11.37
N SER A 170 6.11 0.70 -12.12
CA SER A 170 5.44 0.70 -13.42
C SER A 170 6.22 -0.14 -14.44
N ALA A 171 7.56 0.00 -14.49
CA ALA A 171 8.42 -0.80 -15.36
C ALA A 171 8.34 -2.30 -15.02
N ILE A 172 8.35 -2.66 -13.74
CA ILE A 172 8.14 -4.04 -13.27
C ILE A 172 6.77 -4.54 -13.70
N TYR A 173 5.71 -3.75 -13.52
CA TYR A 173 4.36 -4.09 -13.96
C TYR A 173 4.30 -4.37 -15.47
N PHE A 174 4.92 -3.53 -16.30
CA PHE A 174 4.95 -3.75 -17.76
C PHE A 174 5.81 -4.96 -18.16
N ALA A 175 6.95 -5.19 -17.50
CA ALA A 175 7.82 -6.33 -17.75
C ALA A 175 7.14 -7.66 -17.39
N VAL A 176 6.45 -7.70 -16.26
CA VAL A 176 5.73 -8.89 -15.76
C VAL A 176 4.38 -9.07 -16.49
N GLY A 177 3.66 -7.99 -16.79
CA GLY A 177 2.41 -7.99 -17.56
C GLY A 177 2.59 -8.49 -19.00
N ARG A 178 3.75 -8.19 -19.63
CA ARG A 178 4.14 -8.79 -20.93
C ARG A 178 4.35 -10.30 -20.83
N LYS A 179 4.86 -10.80 -19.70
CA LYS A 179 5.09 -12.24 -19.46
C LYS A 179 3.78 -13.00 -19.15
N SER A 180 2.84 -12.37 -18.44
CA SER A 180 1.53 -12.95 -18.12
C SER A 180 0.60 -13.03 -19.35
N ARG A 181 0.58 -11.99 -20.21
CA ARG A 181 -0.18 -12.03 -21.48
C ARG A 181 0.34 -13.07 -22.49
N ARG A 182 1.65 -13.35 -22.50
CA ARG A 182 2.24 -14.43 -23.32
C ARG A 182 1.89 -15.85 -22.83
N GLY A 183 1.47 -16.02 -21.57
CA GLY A 183 1.05 -17.31 -21.03
C GLY A 183 -0.40 -17.69 -21.37
N SER A 184 -1.30 -16.71 -21.51
CA SER A 184 -2.70 -16.96 -21.89
C SER A 184 -2.91 -17.29 -23.36
N SER A 185 -1.91 -17.09 -24.22
CA SER A 185 -1.97 -17.42 -25.66
C SER A 185 -1.59 -18.88 -25.96
N ALA A 186 -1.27 -19.68 -24.95
CA ALA A 186 -0.72 -21.04 -25.11
C ALA A 186 -1.67 -22.17 -24.63
N HIS A 187 -2.96 -21.90 -24.42
CA HIS A 187 -3.94 -22.97 -24.22
C HIS A 187 -4.90 -23.02 -25.42
N PRO A 188 -4.62 -23.86 -26.43
CA PRO A 188 -5.63 -24.17 -27.42
C PRO A 188 -6.77 -24.89 -26.71
N GLU A 189 -7.99 -24.44 -26.94
CA GLU A 189 -9.22 -25.15 -26.59
C GLU A 189 -9.07 -26.63 -26.94
N ARG A 190 -8.99 -27.49 -25.92
CA ARG A 190 -9.31 -28.90 -26.10
C ARG A 190 -10.73 -29.11 -25.62
N ARG A 191 -11.58 -29.34 -26.64
CA ARG A 191 -12.86 -30.03 -26.56
C ARG A 191 -12.74 -31.35 -25.82
#